data_AF-A0A7X8VKV6-F1
#
_entry.id   AF-A0A7X8VKV6-F1
#
_cell.length_a   1.000
_cell.length_b   1.000
_cell.length_c   1.000
_cell.angle_alpha   90.00
_cell.angle_beta   90.00
_cell.angle_gamma   90.00
#
_symmetry.space_group_name_H-M   'P 1'
#
loop_
_entity.id
_entity.type
_entity.pdbx_description
1 polymer ?
#
loop_
_entity_poly.entity_id
_entity_poly.type
_entity_poly.pdbx_seq_one_letter_code
_entity_poly.pdbx_strand_id
1 'polypeptide(L)'
;MSNFHAIRTAVLISAFSITLAACSTPGDLLGDTAATTDASVTTTAPGARSPENGDTATSSVKSGAPSSTPTTVEDTLRTHGLSRMDSVEMINHLDRLPVDERPTDMLASIQQTELLISTGTEETTLPLPEGQAYISIAPYAEQTHTCHHHSLTTCLGELANEPVTVTIRDDNSGEILIQQDTITYDNGFIGFWLPTDLEGTIEISHDGRSGSTPFSTREDGATCVTTLQVA
;
A
#
# COMPACT_ATOMS: atom_id res chain seq x y z
N MET A 1 -9.70 -25.45 41.16
CA MET A 1 -10.58 -26.36 40.40
C MET A 1 -11.92 -25.65 40.21
N SER A 2 -12.04 -24.84 39.16
CA SER A 2 -13.29 -24.15 38.82
C SER A 2 -13.49 -24.32 37.32
N ASN A 3 -14.44 -25.19 36.97
CA ASN A 3 -14.83 -25.51 35.61
C ASN A 3 -15.71 -24.38 35.05
N PHE A 4 -15.25 -23.68 34.02
CA PHE A 4 -16.10 -22.86 33.17
C PHE A 4 -16.48 -23.65 31.92
N HIS A 5 -17.75 -24.06 31.86
CA HIS A 5 -18.38 -24.60 30.67
C HIS A 5 -18.79 -23.42 29.78
N ALA A 6 -18.06 -23.19 28.68
CA ALA A 6 -18.46 -22.22 27.65
C ALA A 6 -19.46 -22.88 26.69
N ILE A 7 -20.68 -22.35 26.68
CA ILE A 7 -21.77 -22.74 25.79
C ILE A 7 -21.44 -22.24 24.37
N ARG A 8 -21.26 -23.18 23.43
CA ARG A 8 -21.06 -22.89 22.01
C ARG A 8 -22.42 -22.64 21.33
N THR A 9 -22.69 -21.39 20.98
CA THR A 9 -23.83 -21.01 20.13
C THR A 9 -23.38 -21.08 18.67
N ALA A 10 -23.84 -22.09 17.94
CA ALA A 10 -23.64 -22.21 16.50
C ALA A 10 -24.65 -21.33 15.76
N VAL A 11 -24.18 -20.34 15.00
CA VAL A 11 -25.00 -19.55 14.08
C VAL A 11 -24.87 -20.17 12.68
N LEU A 12 -25.94 -20.81 12.22
CA LEU A 12 -26.09 -21.24 10.83
C LEU A 12 -26.43 -20.02 9.97
N ILE A 13 -25.54 -19.63 9.07
CA ILE A 13 -25.81 -18.63 8.04
C ILE A 13 -26.18 -19.37 6.75
N SER A 14 -27.44 -19.24 6.35
CA SER A 14 -27.95 -19.77 5.08
C SER A 14 -27.47 -18.90 3.91
N ALA A 15 -26.82 -19.52 2.93
CA ALA A 15 -26.43 -18.89 1.68
C ALA A 15 -27.65 -18.66 0.78
N PHE A 16 -27.89 -17.40 0.40
CA PHE A 16 -28.81 -17.03 -0.68
C PHE A 16 -27.98 -16.81 -1.96
N SER A 17 -28.09 -17.73 -2.92
CA SER A 17 -27.55 -17.55 -4.27
C SER A 17 -28.51 -16.67 -5.09
N ILE A 18 -28.04 -15.50 -5.53
CA ILE A 18 -28.75 -14.69 -6.52
C ILE A 18 -28.08 -14.93 -7.88
N THR A 19 -28.78 -15.63 -8.76
CA THR A 19 -28.41 -15.82 -10.16
C THR A 19 -28.92 -14.64 -10.97
N LEU A 20 -28.03 -13.77 -11.48
CA LEU A 20 -28.40 -12.80 -12.52
C LEU A 20 -28.03 -13.34 -13.90
N ALA A 21 -29.05 -13.42 -14.76
CA ALA A 21 -28.97 -13.81 -16.15
C ALA A 21 -28.39 -12.66 -17.01
N ALA A 22 -27.47 -13.03 -17.90
CA ALA A 22 -26.95 -12.18 -18.96
C ALA A 22 -27.98 -11.98 -20.08
N CYS A 23 -28.00 -10.78 -20.68
CA CYS A 23 -28.66 -10.54 -21.96
C CYS A 23 -27.67 -9.83 -22.90
N SER A 24 -27.27 -10.52 -23.96
CA SER A 24 -26.47 -10.01 -25.08
C SER A 24 -27.39 -9.51 -26.19
N THR A 25 -26.95 -8.51 -26.97
CA THR A 25 -27.13 -8.49 -28.44
C THR A 25 -26.08 -7.61 -29.14
N PRO A 26 -25.71 -7.92 -30.41
CA PRO A 26 -24.62 -7.30 -31.16
C PRO A 26 -25.08 -6.19 -32.12
N GLY A 27 -24.14 -5.40 -32.63
CA GLY A 27 -24.36 -4.47 -33.73
C GLY A 27 -23.06 -4.05 -34.40
N ASP A 28 -22.78 -4.68 -35.54
CA ASP A 28 -21.77 -4.32 -36.55
C ASP A 28 -21.91 -2.87 -37.04
N LEU A 29 -20.81 -2.28 -37.54
CA LEU A 29 -20.69 -1.85 -38.95
C LEU A 29 -19.32 -1.19 -39.25
N LEU A 30 -18.49 -2.00 -39.92
CA LEU A 30 -17.57 -1.77 -41.04
C LEU A 30 -17.36 -0.35 -41.62
N GLY A 31 -16.08 -0.10 -41.97
CA GLY A 31 -15.63 0.57 -43.21
C GLY A 31 -14.92 1.92 -42.99
N ASP A 32 -13.83 2.28 -43.67
CA ASP A 32 -12.98 1.60 -44.63
C ASP A 32 -11.71 2.46 -44.87
N THR A 33 -10.60 1.80 -45.21
CA THR A 33 -9.46 2.23 -46.07
C THR A 33 -8.77 3.61 -45.97
N ALA A 34 -7.50 3.55 -45.56
CA ALA A 34 -6.26 3.91 -46.27
C ALA A 34 -6.24 5.04 -47.35
N ALA A 35 -5.26 5.96 -47.25
CA ALA A 35 -4.10 6.03 -48.16
C ALA A 35 -3.23 7.30 -47.93
N THR A 36 -1.94 7.04 -47.70
CA THR A 36 -0.71 7.71 -48.19
C THR A 36 -0.86 8.94 -49.09
N THR A 37 -0.07 10.01 -48.88
CA THR A 37 0.93 10.52 -49.86
C THR A 37 1.94 11.46 -49.18
N ASP A 38 3.20 11.21 -49.53
CA ASP A 38 4.46 11.90 -49.27
C ASP A 38 4.55 13.29 -49.96
N ALA A 39 5.42 14.18 -49.46
CA ALA A 39 6.35 15.02 -50.24
C ALA A 39 6.88 16.21 -49.44
N SER A 40 8.20 16.21 -49.24
CA SER A 40 9.03 17.36 -48.84
C SER A 40 9.02 18.48 -49.88
N VAL A 41 9.33 19.73 -49.48
CA VAL A 41 10.32 20.60 -50.16
C VAL A 41 10.80 21.71 -49.20
N THR A 42 12.13 21.79 -49.12
CA THR A 42 13.06 22.77 -48.54
C THR A 42 12.86 24.22 -49.02
N THR A 43 13.39 25.23 -48.29
CA THR A 43 14.30 26.32 -48.79
C THR A 43 14.31 27.59 -47.91
N THR A 44 15.44 27.78 -47.19
CA THR A 44 16.27 29.01 -47.11
C THR A 44 15.99 30.13 -46.08
N ALA A 45 17.00 30.33 -45.21
CA ALA A 45 17.33 31.52 -44.40
C ALA A 45 18.01 32.63 -45.27
N PRO A 46 18.58 33.78 -44.80
CA PRO A 46 18.77 34.30 -43.43
C PRO A 46 18.51 35.82 -43.27
N GLY A 47 18.69 36.35 -42.06
CA GLY A 47 18.75 37.81 -41.85
C GLY A 47 18.94 38.23 -40.40
N ALA A 48 20.18 38.48 -40.00
CA ALA A 48 20.59 39.01 -38.71
C ALA A 48 20.27 40.51 -38.53
N ARG A 49 20.10 40.96 -37.27
CA ARG A 49 20.72 42.18 -36.68
C ARG A 49 20.22 42.46 -35.25
N SER A 50 21.13 42.51 -34.28
CA SER A 50 21.00 43.26 -33.02
C SER A 50 21.13 44.77 -33.27
N PRO A 51 20.75 45.62 -32.30
CA PRO A 51 21.77 46.13 -31.37
C PRO A 51 21.33 46.26 -29.90
N GLU A 52 22.35 46.36 -29.03
CA GLU A 52 22.32 46.68 -27.60
C GLU A 52 22.04 48.16 -27.30
N ASN A 53 21.66 48.44 -26.04
CA ASN A 53 21.82 49.65 -25.19
C ASN A 53 20.58 49.74 -24.26
N GLY A 54 20.60 50.03 -22.96
CA GLY A 54 21.62 50.38 -21.99
C GLY A 54 20.89 50.87 -20.71
N ASP A 55 21.35 50.37 -19.56
CA ASP A 55 21.40 50.92 -18.19
C ASP A 55 20.20 51.59 -17.43
N THR A 56 20.15 51.22 -16.15
CA THR A 56 19.74 51.94 -14.91
C THR A 56 18.26 52.04 -14.49
N ALA A 57 17.93 51.39 -13.35
CA ALA A 57 17.39 51.99 -12.11
C ALA A 57 16.41 51.06 -11.34
N THR A 58 16.84 50.70 -10.12
CA THR A 58 16.07 50.62 -8.87
C THR A 58 14.68 49.96 -8.85
N SER A 59 14.59 48.79 -8.21
CA SER A 59 13.62 48.58 -7.12
C SER A 59 13.94 47.31 -6.32
N SER A 60 14.22 47.53 -5.04
CA SER A 60 14.16 46.50 -4.00
C SER A 60 12.78 45.85 -3.99
N VAL A 61 12.67 44.63 -4.49
CA VAL A 61 11.58 43.74 -4.12
C VAL A 61 12.13 42.78 -3.09
N LYS A 62 11.85 43.07 -1.81
CA LYS A 62 11.95 42.11 -0.74
C LYS A 62 10.90 41.04 -1.05
N SER A 63 11.29 40.03 -1.82
CA SER A 63 10.49 38.85 -2.07
C SER A 63 10.34 38.11 -0.75
N GLY A 64 9.26 38.40 -0.04
CA GLY A 64 8.76 37.51 0.99
C GLY A 64 8.26 36.28 0.27
N ALA A 65 9.16 35.31 0.05
CA ALA A 65 8.74 33.95 -0.17
C ALA A 65 7.77 33.60 0.96
N PRO A 66 6.62 32.95 0.71
CA PRO A 66 5.88 32.34 1.80
C PRO A 66 6.85 31.36 2.45
N SER A 67 7.32 31.69 3.65
CA SER A 67 7.97 30.72 4.51
C SER A 67 6.89 29.69 4.80
N SER A 68 6.93 28.57 4.07
CA SER A 68 6.31 27.33 4.53
C SER A 68 6.90 27.12 5.93
N THR A 69 6.10 27.38 6.96
CA THR A 69 6.46 26.98 8.32
C THR A 69 6.85 25.51 8.25
N PRO A 70 7.96 25.06 8.88
CA PRO A 70 8.19 23.63 8.98
C PRO A 70 6.94 23.02 9.60
N THR A 71 6.25 22.17 8.83
CA THR A 71 5.08 21.44 9.32
C THR A 71 5.61 20.42 10.30
N THR A 72 5.32 20.62 11.58
CA THR A 72 5.67 19.65 12.62
C THR A 72 4.96 18.32 12.34
N VAL A 73 5.48 17.21 12.87
CA VAL A 73 4.80 15.90 12.72
C VAL A 73 3.33 15.99 13.15
N GLU A 74 3.04 16.67 14.26
CA GLU A 74 1.68 16.82 14.79
C GLU A 74 0.77 17.66 13.86
N ASP A 75 1.30 18.68 13.19
CA ASP A 75 0.53 19.45 12.20
C ASP A 75 0.24 18.62 10.94
N THR A 76 1.20 17.79 10.50
CA THR A 76 1.01 16.86 9.39
C THR A 76 -0.04 15.81 9.73
N LEU A 77 0.07 15.17 10.90
CA LEU A 77 -0.94 14.20 11.37
C LEU A 77 -2.33 14.82 11.45
N ARG A 78 -2.46 16.07 11.92
CA ARG A 78 -3.76 16.76 11.94
C ARG A 78 -4.30 17.05 10.55
N THR A 79 -3.44 17.45 9.63
CA THR A 79 -3.82 17.75 8.23
C THR A 79 -4.40 16.53 7.54
N HIS A 80 -3.82 15.34 7.79
CA HIS A 80 -4.29 14.07 7.26
C HIS A 80 -5.36 13.38 8.11
N GLY A 81 -5.85 14.04 9.17
CA GLY A 81 -6.89 13.48 10.05
C GLY A 81 -6.44 12.32 10.95
N LEU A 82 -5.13 12.10 11.07
CA LEU A 82 -4.50 10.99 11.79
C LEU A 82 -4.26 11.30 13.28
N SER A 83 -4.20 12.57 13.69
CA SER A 83 -3.80 12.95 15.06
C SER A 83 -4.74 12.49 16.19
N ARG A 84 -5.91 11.94 15.84
CA ARG A 84 -6.85 11.35 16.81
C ARG A 84 -6.87 9.83 16.82
N MET A 85 -6.09 9.19 15.95
CA MET A 85 -5.99 7.74 15.84
C MET A 85 -4.89 7.22 16.77
N ASP A 86 -5.12 6.08 17.40
CA ASP A 86 -4.02 5.31 17.96
C ASP A 86 -3.21 4.58 16.87
N SER A 87 -2.15 3.86 17.25
CA SER A 87 -1.30 3.14 16.29
C SER A 87 -2.07 2.08 15.51
N VAL A 88 -3.04 1.40 16.12
CA VAL A 88 -3.83 0.34 15.48
C VAL A 88 -4.78 0.94 14.45
N GLU A 89 -5.52 1.98 14.84
CA GLU A 89 -6.41 2.72 13.96
C GLU A 89 -5.64 3.31 12.77
N MET A 90 -4.48 3.92 13.03
CA MET A 90 -3.64 4.53 12.01
C MET A 90 -3.07 3.51 11.02
N ILE A 91 -2.55 2.37 11.51
CA ILE A 91 -2.07 1.27 10.65
C ILE A 91 -3.20 0.75 9.76
N ASN A 92 -4.35 0.41 10.35
CA ASN A 92 -5.48 -0.15 9.61
C ASN A 92 -6.04 0.85 8.57
N HIS A 93 -6.01 2.14 8.89
CA HIS A 93 -6.45 3.20 7.99
C HIS A 93 -5.47 3.38 6.82
N LEU A 94 -4.19 3.58 7.11
CA LEU A 94 -3.19 3.90 6.09
C LEU A 94 -2.88 2.72 5.16
N ASP A 95 -2.87 1.47 5.65
CA ASP A 95 -2.56 0.31 4.81
C ASP A 95 -3.65 0.06 3.76
N ARG A 96 -4.88 0.46 4.08
CA ARG A 96 -6.07 0.32 3.23
C ARG A 96 -6.41 1.59 2.45
N LEU A 97 -5.69 2.68 2.68
CA LEU A 97 -5.91 3.94 2.01
C LEU A 97 -5.59 3.77 0.51
N PRO A 98 -6.48 4.18 -0.41
CA PRO A 98 -6.20 4.16 -1.84
C PRO A 98 -4.86 4.82 -2.16
N VAL A 99 -4.10 4.25 -3.09
CA VAL A 99 -2.72 4.66 -3.35
C VAL A 99 -2.63 6.12 -3.78
N ASP A 100 -3.62 6.60 -4.54
CA ASP A 100 -3.71 7.99 -5.00
C ASP A 100 -4.16 8.99 -3.92
N GLU A 101 -4.67 8.50 -2.78
CA GLU A 101 -5.05 9.31 -1.62
C GLU A 101 -3.95 9.36 -0.54
N ARG A 102 -2.84 8.63 -0.72
CA ARG A 102 -1.78 8.52 0.30
C ARG A 102 -1.09 9.85 0.58
N PRO A 103 -0.82 10.18 1.86
CA PRO A 103 0.03 11.32 2.21
C PRO A 103 1.40 11.21 1.55
N THR A 104 1.82 12.27 0.85
CA THR A 104 3.12 12.34 0.15
C THR A 104 4.17 13.15 0.91
N ASP A 105 3.78 13.83 1.98
CA ASP A 105 4.59 14.69 2.84
C ASP A 105 4.96 14.04 4.18
N MET A 106 4.68 12.74 4.32
CA MET A 106 5.11 11.92 5.45
C MET A 106 5.36 10.46 5.06
N LEU A 107 6.24 9.82 5.82
CA LEU A 107 6.44 8.38 5.84
C LEU A 107 5.79 7.80 7.09
N ALA A 108 5.12 6.66 6.93
CA ALA A 108 4.63 5.86 8.04
C ALA A 108 5.14 4.43 7.88
N SER A 109 6.01 3.99 8.80
CA SER A 109 6.68 2.69 8.76
C SER A 109 6.33 1.87 9.99
N ILE A 110 5.89 0.63 9.79
CA ILE A 110 5.61 -0.29 10.89
C ILE A 110 6.91 -0.96 11.31
N GLN A 111 7.39 -0.64 12.50
CA GLN A 111 8.45 -1.36 13.18
C GLN A 111 7.82 -2.49 14.02
N GLN A 112 8.65 -3.32 14.64
CA GLN A 112 8.20 -4.51 15.38
C GLN A 112 7.31 -4.15 16.57
N THR A 113 7.61 -3.04 17.26
CA THR A 113 6.93 -2.62 18.50
C THR A 113 6.39 -1.19 18.43
N GLU A 114 6.60 -0.47 17.34
CA GLU A 114 6.12 0.90 17.17
C GLU A 114 5.80 1.24 15.70
N LEU A 115 4.89 2.19 15.51
CA LEU A 115 4.65 2.86 14.24
C LEU A 115 5.51 4.12 14.21
N LEU A 116 6.47 4.17 13.30
CA LEU A 116 7.33 5.32 13.06
C LEU A 116 6.66 6.26 12.05
N ILE A 117 6.52 7.54 12.40
CA ILE A 117 6.09 8.60 11.49
C ILE A 117 7.24 9.58 11.30
N SER A 118 7.55 9.91 10.05
CA SER A 118 8.63 10.85 9.69
C SER A 118 8.15 11.86 8.64
N THR A 119 8.40 13.14 8.85
CA THR A 119 8.19 14.20 7.83
C THR A 119 9.47 14.50 7.04
N GLY A 120 10.54 13.73 7.27
CA GLY A 120 11.88 13.97 6.74
C GLY A 120 12.70 15.01 7.52
N THR A 121 12.05 15.84 8.35
CA THR A 121 12.74 16.76 9.29
C THR A 121 12.52 16.42 10.75
N GLU A 122 11.38 15.81 11.07
CA GLU A 122 11.00 15.40 12.41
C GLU A 122 10.46 13.97 12.36
N GLU A 123 10.61 13.26 13.47
CA GLU A 123 10.11 11.90 13.64
C GLU A 123 9.40 11.75 14.98
N THR A 124 8.39 10.91 15.01
CA THR A 124 7.74 10.45 16.25
C THR A 124 7.37 8.99 16.12
N THR A 125 7.14 8.34 17.25
CA THR A 125 6.71 6.95 17.27
C THR A 125 5.47 6.76 18.12
N LEU A 126 4.62 5.82 17.71
CA LEU A 126 3.44 5.39 18.43
C LEU A 126 3.62 3.91 18.80
N PRO A 127 3.58 3.52 20.07
CA PRO A 127 3.78 2.13 20.45
C PRO A 127 2.66 1.24 19.88
N LEU A 128 3.03 0.05 19.42
CA LEU A 128 2.06 -1.01 19.12
C LEU A 128 1.51 -1.59 20.44
N PRO A 129 0.30 -2.18 20.44
CA PRO A 129 -0.23 -2.85 21.61
C PRO A 129 0.68 -3.99 22.08
N GLU A 130 0.82 -4.15 23.39
CA GLU A 130 1.58 -5.27 23.97
C GLU A 130 1.01 -6.62 23.51
N GLY A 131 1.90 -7.55 23.17
CA GLY A 131 1.54 -8.90 22.72
C GLY A 131 1.02 -8.97 21.27
N GLN A 132 1.02 -7.86 20.53
CA GLN A 132 0.59 -7.81 19.14
C GLN A 132 1.71 -7.34 18.21
N ALA A 133 1.83 -8.03 17.08
CA ALA A 133 2.67 -7.65 15.95
C ALA A 133 1.79 -7.51 14.71
N TYR A 134 2.18 -6.62 13.80
CA TYR A 134 1.53 -6.48 12.50
C TYR A 134 2.45 -6.98 11.39
N ILE A 135 1.95 -7.89 10.57
CA ILE A 135 2.64 -8.39 9.38
C ILE A 135 1.82 -7.95 8.17
N SER A 136 2.44 -7.22 7.25
CA SER A 136 1.87 -6.87 5.94
C SER A 136 2.55 -7.68 4.85
N ILE A 137 1.75 -8.35 4.03
CA ILE A 137 2.18 -9.36 3.06
C ILE A 137 1.80 -8.89 1.66
N ALA A 138 2.77 -8.80 0.76
CA ALA A 138 2.54 -8.59 -0.67
C ALA A 138 2.97 -9.86 -1.43
N PRO A 139 2.01 -10.75 -1.78
CA PRO A 139 2.31 -11.85 -2.68
C PRO A 139 2.65 -11.32 -4.08
N TYR A 140 3.49 -12.06 -4.81
CA TYR A 140 3.85 -11.73 -6.19
C TYR A 140 3.91 -12.97 -7.08
N ALA A 141 3.64 -12.83 -8.36
CA ALA A 141 3.81 -13.83 -9.40
C ALA A 141 5.13 -13.63 -10.15
N GLU A 142 5.45 -12.40 -10.57
CA GLU A 142 6.59 -12.13 -11.47
C GLU A 142 7.69 -11.29 -10.82
N GLN A 143 7.33 -10.16 -10.20
CA GLN A 143 8.28 -9.20 -9.65
C GLN A 143 8.00 -8.82 -8.20
N THR A 144 9.09 -8.61 -7.45
CA THR A 144 9.04 -8.16 -6.06
C THR A 144 10.15 -7.15 -5.78
N HIS A 145 10.15 -6.62 -4.56
CA HIS A 145 11.20 -5.78 -4.00
C HIS A 145 11.56 -6.25 -2.60
N THR A 146 12.78 -5.94 -2.15
CA THR A 146 13.18 -6.21 -0.77
C THR A 146 12.58 -5.17 0.16
N CYS A 147 11.90 -5.62 1.22
CA CYS A 147 11.29 -4.77 2.22
C CYS A 147 11.38 -5.48 3.57
N HIS A 148 11.80 -4.79 4.63
CA HIS A 148 11.93 -5.38 5.96
C HIS A 148 10.90 -4.78 6.93
N HIS A 149 10.79 -3.46 6.95
CA HIS A 149 9.72 -2.74 7.64
C HIS A 149 8.70 -2.24 6.62
N HIS A 150 7.42 -2.49 6.88
CA HIS A 150 6.37 -2.13 5.94
C HIS A 150 6.16 -0.63 5.95
N SER A 151 6.31 0.02 4.79
CA SER A 151 5.94 1.41 4.62
C SER A 151 4.49 1.52 4.15
N LEU A 152 3.64 2.03 5.04
CA LEU A 152 2.22 2.23 4.79
C LEU A 152 1.96 3.29 3.70
N THR A 153 2.87 4.24 3.51
CA THR A 153 2.68 5.33 2.54
C THR A 153 3.39 5.12 1.22
N THR A 154 4.36 4.19 1.12
CA THR A 154 5.20 4.07 -0.09
C THR A 154 5.35 2.66 -0.66
N CYS A 155 5.11 1.59 0.10
CA CYS A 155 5.25 0.23 -0.45
C CYS A 155 4.08 -0.12 -1.38
N LEU A 156 4.43 -0.74 -2.51
CA LEU A 156 3.52 -1.26 -3.52
C LEU A 156 3.90 -2.71 -3.86
N GLY A 157 2.93 -3.61 -3.74
CA GLY A 157 2.96 -4.99 -4.18
C GLY A 157 2.46 -5.12 -5.62
N GLU A 158 2.79 -6.23 -6.26
CA GLU A 158 2.39 -6.51 -7.64
C GLU A 158 0.89 -6.80 -7.77
N LEU A 159 0.34 -7.60 -6.84
CA LEU A 159 -1.03 -8.10 -6.91
C LEU A 159 -1.99 -7.17 -6.17
N ALA A 160 -2.30 -6.01 -6.75
CA ALA A 160 -3.25 -5.03 -6.20
C ALA A 160 -4.72 -5.38 -6.48
N ASN A 161 -5.57 -5.31 -5.46
CA ASN A 161 -7.02 -5.61 -5.56
C ASN A 161 -7.33 -7.03 -6.07
N GLU A 162 -6.46 -7.99 -5.80
CA GLU A 162 -6.56 -9.37 -6.28
C GLU A 162 -7.13 -10.31 -5.20
N PRO A 163 -8.02 -11.26 -5.56
CA PRO A 163 -8.53 -12.26 -4.62
C PRO A 163 -7.45 -13.29 -4.27
N VAL A 164 -7.33 -13.59 -2.98
CA VAL A 164 -6.35 -14.53 -2.44
C VAL A 164 -6.95 -15.35 -1.30
N THR A 165 -6.47 -16.59 -1.14
CA THR A 165 -6.71 -17.39 0.08
C THR A 165 -5.43 -17.41 0.90
N VAL A 166 -5.54 -17.10 2.18
CA VAL A 166 -4.39 -16.95 3.10
C VAL A 166 -4.51 -17.97 4.22
N THR A 167 -3.42 -18.65 4.52
CA THR A 167 -3.26 -19.45 5.74
C THR A 167 -1.99 -19.01 6.47
N ILE A 168 -2.10 -18.72 7.77
CA ILE A 168 -0.95 -18.45 8.65
C ILE A 168 -0.96 -19.46 9.77
N ARG A 169 0.17 -20.16 9.93
CA ARG A 169 0.35 -21.23 10.91
C ARG A 169 1.53 -20.94 11.82
N ASP A 170 1.38 -21.19 13.11
CA ASP A 170 2.49 -21.26 14.06
C ASP A 170 3.21 -22.61 13.90
N ASP A 171 4.51 -22.57 13.61
CA ASP A 171 5.29 -23.79 13.36
C ASP A 171 5.59 -24.58 14.65
N ASN A 172 5.55 -23.92 15.81
CA ASN A 172 5.81 -24.58 17.09
C ASN A 172 4.62 -25.42 17.56
N SER A 173 3.40 -24.85 17.48
CA SER A 173 2.17 -25.52 17.92
C SER A 173 1.44 -26.27 16.81
N GLY A 174 1.66 -25.88 15.55
CA GLY A 174 0.89 -26.32 14.39
C GLY A 174 -0.48 -25.64 14.26
N GLU A 175 -0.82 -24.70 15.17
CA GLU A 175 -2.10 -23.98 15.17
C GLU A 175 -2.24 -23.09 13.93
N ILE A 176 -3.44 -23.11 13.34
CA ILE A 176 -3.82 -22.18 12.28
C ILE A 176 -4.29 -20.89 12.95
N LEU A 177 -3.50 -19.83 12.83
CA LEU A 177 -3.79 -18.51 13.38
C LEU A 177 -4.78 -17.76 12.50
N ILE A 178 -4.61 -17.87 11.17
CA ILE A 178 -5.47 -17.24 10.16
C ILE A 178 -5.75 -18.26 9.06
N GLN A 179 -7.01 -18.35 8.62
CA GLN A 179 -7.40 -19.04 7.39
C GLN A 179 -8.64 -18.35 6.80
N GLN A 180 -8.47 -17.60 5.71
CA GLN A 180 -9.57 -16.89 5.08
C GLN A 180 -9.32 -16.56 3.61
N ASP A 181 -10.43 -16.38 2.88
CA ASP A 181 -10.43 -15.72 1.57
C ASP A 181 -10.52 -14.20 1.78
N THR A 182 -9.71 -13.43 1.07
CA THR A 182 -9.67 -11.97 1.13
C THR A 182 -9.25 -11.38 -0.22
N ILE A 183 -9.25 -10.04 -0.31
CA ILE A 183 -8.70 -9.29 -1.44
C ILE A 183 -7.50 -8.49 -0.92
N THR A 184 -6.43 -8.43 -1.70
CA THR A 184 -5.33 -7.49 -1.43
C THR A 184 -5.82 -6.05 -1.54
N TYR A 185 -5.22 -5.15 -0.77
CA TYR A 185 -5.57 -3.73 -0.81
C TYR A 185 -5.05 -3.10 -2.12
N ASP A 186 -5.36 -1.82 -2.32
CA ASP A 186 -4.98 -1.08 -3.52
C ASP A 186 -3.45 -0.99 -3.70
N ASN A 187 -2.70 -1.07 -2.60
CA ASN A 187 -1.23 -1.17 -2.63
C ASN A 187 -0.69 -2.57 -2.89
N GLY A 188 -1.53 -3.59 -3.09
CA GLY A 188 -1.11 -4.97 -3.28
C GLY A 188 -0.66 -5.71 -2.01
N PHE A 189 -0.92 -5.15 -0.83
CA PHE A 189 -0.65 -5.82 0.45
C PHE A 189 -1.93 -6.35 1.11
N ILE A 190 -1.77 -7.26 2.06
CA ILE A 190 -2.76 -7.65 3.06
C ILE A 190 -2.10 -7.68 4.44
N GLY A 191 -2.77 -7.14 5.44
CA GLY A 191 -2.24 -7.04 6.79
C GLY A 191 -2.95 -7.90 7.82
N PHE A 192 -2.16 -8.45 8.76
CA PHE A 192 -2.66 -9.27 9.85
C PHE A 192 -2.01 -8.89 11.18
N TRP A 193 -2.85 -8.76 12.22
CA TRP A 193 -2.42 -8.69 13.60
C TRP A 193 -2.24 -10.10 14.14
N LEU A 194 -1.03 -10.40 14.63
CA LEU A 194 -0.63 -11.70 15.14
C LEU A 194 -0.05 -11.55 16.56
N PRO A 195 -0.02 -12.61 17.37
CA PRO A 195 0.75 -12.61 18.60
C PRO A 195 2.24 -12.32 18.35
N THR A 196 2.89 -11.63 19.28
CA THR A 196 4.36 -11.47 19.29
C THR A 196 5.05 -12.79 19.65
N ASP A 197 6.36 -12.87 19.38
CA ASP A 197 7.22 -14.03 19.71
C ASP A 197 6.78 -15.35 19.05
N LEU A 198 6.33 -15.25 17.80
CA LEU A 198 6.00 -16.40 16.96
C LEU A 198 7.02 -16.60 15.85
N GLU A 199 7.16 -17.86 15.45
CA GLU A 199 7.75 -18.28 14.18
C GLU A 199 6.72 -19.16 13.48
N GLY A 200 6.60 -18.99 12.17
CA GLY A 200 5.56 -19.72 11.45
C GLY A 200 5.72 -19.65 9.95
N THR A 201 4.71 -20.20 9.27
CA THR A 201 4.61 -20.22 7.82
C THR A 201 3.36 -19.50 7.36
N ILE A 202 3.53 -18.63 6.36
CA ILE A 202 2.45 -18.02 5.59
C ILE A 202 2.33 -18.79 4.27
N GLU A 203 1.11 -19.20 3.94
CA GLU A 203 0.75 -19.78 2.65
C GLU A 203 -0.31 -18.90 1.97
N ILE A 204 -0.12 -18.59 0.69
CA ILE A 204 -1.09 -17.86 -0.12
C ILE A 204 -1.34 -18.61 -1.42
N SER A 205 -2.61 -18.69 -1.82
CA SER A 205 -3.01 -19.12 -3.16
C SER A 205 -3.75 -18.02 -3.92
N HIS A 206 -3.47 -17.92 -5.21
CA HIS A 206 -4.05 -16.95 -6.14
C HIS A 206 -4.08 -17.56 -7.54
N ASP A 207 -5.21 -17.48 -8.24
CA ASP A 207 -5.39 -17.97 -9.62
C ASP A 207 -4.85 -19.40 -9.88
N GLY A 208 -5.13 -20.32 -8.95
CA GLY A 208 -4.68 -21.72 -9.03
C GLY A 208 -3.19 -21.96 -8.77
N ARG A 209 -2.42 -20.90 -8.49
CA ARG A 209 -1.02 -20.95 -8.04
C ARG A 209 -0.94 -20.81 -6.53
N SER A 210 0.17 -21.26 -5.94
CA SER A 210 0.39 -21.17 -4.50
C SER A 210 1.84 -20.88 -4.17
N GLY A 211 2.05 -20.24 -3.03
CA GLY A 211 3.36 -19.93 -2.49
C GLY A 211 3.35 -20.00 -0.97
N SER A 212 4.54 -20.19 -0.40
CA SER A 212 4.72 -20.17 1.05
C SER A 212 6.03 -19.49 1.43
N THR A 213 6.05 -18.79 2.56
CA THR A 213 7.26 -18.18 3.10
C THR A 213 7.23 -18.22 4.63
N PRO A 214 8.38 -18.41 5.32
CA PRO A 214 8.42 -18.30 6.76
C PRO A 214 8.26 -16.84 7.21
N PHE A 215 7.79 -16.65 8.44
CA PHE A 215 7.74 -15.35 9.11
C PHE A 215 8.17 -15.46 10.58
N SER A 216 8.50 -14.33 11.18
CA SER A 216 8.79 -14.20 12.60
C SER A 216 8.18 -12.91 13.13
N THR A 217 7.57 -12.95 14.32
CA THR A 217 7.14 -11.78 15.09
C THR A 217 8.02 -11.55 16.33
N ARG A 218 9.26 -12.06 16.29
CA ARG A 218 10.31 -11.76 17.27
C ARG A 218 10.96 -10.40 16.98
N GLU A 219 11.90 -9.99 17.83
CA GLU A 219 12.53 -8.67 17.81
C GLU A 219 13.17 -8.30 16.46
N ASP A 220 13.71 -9.26 15.71
CA ASP A 220 14.31 -9.08 14.38
C ASP A 220 13.37 -9.48 13.22
N GLY A 221 12.10 -9.79 13.53
CA GLY A 221 11.09 -10.20 12.56
C GLY A 221 10.70 -9.07 11.60
N ALA A 222 10.62 -9.37 10.31
CA ALA A 222 10.16 -8.41 9.31
C ALA A 222 8.65 -8.14 9.47
N THR A 223 8.25 -6.87 9.42
CA THR A 223 6.83 -6.47 9.35
C THR A 223 6.31 -6.41 7.92
N CYS A 224 7.23 -6.49 6.94
CA CYS A 224 6.98 -6.50 5.51
C CYS A 224 7.37 -7.84 4.91
N VAL A 225 6.42 -8.57 4.35
CA VAL A 225 6.64 -9.87 3.72
C VAL A 225 6.41 -9.74 2.22
N THR A 226 7.50 -9.59 1.48
CA THR A 226 7.51 -9.49 0.00
C THR A 226 8.20 -10.68 -0.66
N THR A 227 8.53 -11.71 0.13
CA THR A 227 9.26 -12.92 -0.30
C THR A 227 8.34 -14.08 -0.69
N LEU A 228 7.02 -13.87 -0.73
CA LEU A 228 6.06 -14.92 -1.06
C LEU A 228 5.71 -14.87 -2.55
N GLN A 229 6.35 -15.74 -3.32
CA GLN A 229 6.00 -15.93 -4.74
C GLN A 229 4.89 -16.98 -4.89
N VAL A 230 3.83 -16.66 -5.62
CA VAL A 230 2.81 -17.63 -6.07
C VAL A 230 3.20 -18.14 -7.47
N ALA A 231 3.46 -19.44 -7.59
CA ALA A 231 3.94 -20.07 -8.82
C ALA A 231 3.22 -21.40 -9.13
#